data_AF-A0A960L831-F1
#
_entry.id   AF-A0A960L831-F1
#
_cell.length_a   1.000
_cell.length_b   1.000
_cell.length_c   1.000
_cell.angle_alpha   90.00
_cell.angle_beta   90.00
_cell.angle_gamma   90.00
#
_symmetry.space_group_name_H-M   'P 1'
#
loop_
_entity.id
_entity.type
_entity.pdbx_description
1 polymer ?
#
loop_
_entity_poly.entity_id
_entity_poly.type
_entity_poly.pdbx_seq_one_letter_code
_entity_poly.pdbx_strand_id
1 'polypeptide(L)'
;MVVSIDPMKHRAAPRRASSRTPRSRWRLPVAGIPAFGLGLLLATACSSPRAAPPGSEAPAEAPQPSSSQAAPAGDLFVERAAAVGLDFVHVNGMSGKLYIAEVMGPGAALFDYDDDGDLDLYLTQGHALDADARAPGPTPSDRLFRNDLETGELHFTDVTESAGIHATGYGMGVAVADIDRDGDLDLYVTNL
;
A
#
# COMPACT_ATOMS: atom_id res chain seq x y z
N MET A 1 16.49 2.54 -15.81
CA MET A 1 15.78 3.29 -16.87
C MET A 1 14.40 3.70 -16.34
N VAL A 2 13.69 4.59 -17.02
CA VAL A 2 12.29 4.89 -16.68
C VAL A 2 11.41 4.62 -17.89
N VAL A 3 10.32 3.90 -17.68
CA VAL A 3 9.35 3.55 -18.72
C VAL A 3 8.03 4.22 -18.36
N SER A 4 7.49 4.97 -19.32
CA SER A 4 6.09 5.38 -19.31
C SER A 4 5.31 4.28 -20.02
N ILE A 5 4.31 3.72 -19.35
CA ILE A 5 3.44 2.71 -19.91
C ILE A 5 2.03 3.29 -19.88
N ASP A 6 1.43 3.40 -21.06
CA ASP A 6 0.00 3.65 -21.18
C ASP A 6 -0.68 2.31 -21.46
N PRO A 7 -1.27 1.67 -20.44
CA PRO A 7 -1.91 0.38 -20.60
C PRO A 7 -3.23 0.49 -21.40
N MET A 8 -3.82 1.68 -21.52
CA MET A 8 -5.10 1.89 -22.20
C MET A 8 -4.96 1.97 -23.71
N LYS A 9 -3.82 2.45 -24.23
CA LYS A 9 -3.50 2.45 -25.67
C LYS A 9 -3.47 1.05 -26.31
N HIS A 10 -3.32 -0.01 -25.51
CA HIS A 10 -3.20 -1.39 -26.00
C HIS A 10 -4.43 -2.28 -25.75
N ARG A 11 -5.51 -1.70 -25.21
CA ARG A 11 -6.68 -2.46 -24.76
C ARG A 11 -7.48 -3.08 -25.91
N ALA A 12 -7.82 -4.38 -25.78
CA ALA A 12 -8.70 -5.08 -26.72
C ALA A 12 -10.21 -4.94 -26.42
N ALA A 13 -10.58 -4.55 -25.18
CA ALA A 13 -11.96 -4.45 -24.71
C ALA A 13 -12.45 -2.98 -24.56
N PRO A 14 -13.75 -2.68 -24.74
CA PRO A 14 -14.31 -1.34 -24.52
C PRO A 14 -14.50 -1.01 -23.03
N ARG A 15 -14.48 0.29 -22.67
CA ARG A 15 -14.76 0.79 -21.30
C ARG A 15 -16.04 0.19 -20.73
N ARG A 16 -15.97 -0.34 -19.51
CA ARG A 16 -17.16 -0.84 -18.82
C ARG A 16 -18.03 0.36 -18.48
N ALA A 17 -19.35 0.24 -18.63
CA ALA A 17 -20.23 1.36 -18.35
C ALA A 17 -20.17 1.67 -16.84
N SER A 18 -19.65 2.86 -16.50
CA SER A 18 -19.60 3.31 -15.12
C SER A 18 -20.99 3.23 -14.49
N SER A 19 -21.13 2.46 -13.42
CA SER A 19 -22.37 2.38 -12.64
C SER A 19 -22.54 3.57 -11.68
N ARG A 20 -21.66 4.59 -11.75
CA ARG A 20 -21.68 5.76 -10.87
C ARG A 20 -22.97 6.55 -11.04
N THR A 21 -23.86 6.41 -10.06
CA THR A 21 -24.89 7.40 -9.77
C THR A 21 -24.19 8.76 -9.60
N PRO A 22 -24.65 9.86 -10.25
CA PRO A 22 -24.02 11.16 -10.13
C PRO A 22 -23.91 11.55 -8.65
N ARG A 23 -22.70 11.79 -8.14
CA ARG A 23 -22.51 12.28 -6.76
C ARG A 23 -23.27 13.61 -6.65
N SER A 24 -24.33 13.64 -5.84
CA SER A 24 -24.97 14.90 -5.48
C SER A 24 -23.92 15.77 -4.78
N ARG A 25 -23.64 16.94 -5.37
CA ARG A 25 -22.76 17.94 -4.77
C ARG A 25 -23.39 18.45 -3.48
N TRP A 26 -23.04 17.83 -2.35
CA TRP A 26 -23.31 18.40 -1.04
C TRP A 26 -22.41 19.64 -0.87
N ARG A 27 -22.98 20.81 -1.17
CA ARG A 27 -22.40 22.10 -0.80
C ARG A 27 -22.60 22.25 0.71
N LEU A 28 -21.55 22.02 1.51
CA LEU A 28 -21.56 22.45 2.90
C LEU A 28 -21.50 23.99 2.94
N PRO A 29 -22.40 24.69 3.66
CA PRO A 29 -22.21 26.09 3.94
C PRO A 29 -21.05 26.26 4.92
N VAL A 30 -20.05 27.05 4.54
CA VAL A 30 -18.96 27.46 5.44
C VAL A 30 -19.56 28.38 6.50
N ALA A 31 -19.77 27.86 7.71
CA ALA A 31 -20.05 28.66 8.89
C ALA A 31 -18.72 28.97 9.60
N GLY A 32 -18.41 30.27 9.75
CA GLY A 32 -17.15 30.76 10.30
C GLY A 32 -16.91 30.35 11.75
N ILE A 33 -15.69 29.95 12.07
CA ILE A 33 -15.21 29.67 13.42
C ILE A 33 -14.65 30.99 14.01
N PRO A 34 -15.15 31.49 15.15
CA PRO A 34 -14.53 32.62 15.81
C PRO A 34 -13.27 32.19 16.57
N ALA A 35 -12.19 32.96 16.40
CA ALA A 35 -10.92 32.79 17.09
C ALA A 35 -11.08 33.12 18.58
N PHE A 36 -10.72 32.18 19.47
CA PHE A 36 -10.54 32.44 20.90
C PHE A 36 -9.05 32.47 21.24
N GLY A 37 -8.67 33.52 21.97
CA GLY A 37 -7.31 34.01 22.15
C GLY A 37 -6.41 33.16 23.04
N LEU A 38 -5.13 33.32 22.75
CA LEU A 38 -3.96 32.82 23.47
C LEU A 38 -3.82 33.52 24.83
N GLY A 39 -3.97 32.77 25.92
CA GLY A 39 -3.73 33.22 27.28
C GLY A 39 -2.58 32.46 27.94
N LEU A 40 -1.44 33.13 28.09
CA LEU A 40 -0.25 32.71 28.83
C LEU A 40 -0.49 32.81 30.34
N LEU A 41 -0.19 31.77 31.13
CA LEU A 41 -0.15 31.88 32.59
C LEU A 41 1.04 31.12 33.19
N LEU A 42 1.83 31.87 33.94
CA LEU A 42 3.11 31.52 34.57
C LEU A 42 2.98 30.47 35.67
N ALA A 43 4.09 29.74 35.83
CA ALA A 43 4.37 28.79 36.90
C ALA A 43 4.29 29.39 38.31
N THR A 44 3.79 28.60 39.25
CA THR A 44 4.12 28.69 40.67
C THR A 44 4.48 27.30 41.20
N ALA A 45 5.71 27.19 41.69
CA ALA A 45 6.24 26.04 42.39
C ALA A 45 5.68 26.00 43.82
N CYS A 46 5.14 24.86 44.25
CA CYS A 46 4.86 24.59 45.66
C CYS A 46 5.85 23.55 46.18
N SER A 47 6.80 24.02 46.97
CA SER A 47 7.68 23.22 47.83
C SER A 47 6.88 22.54 48.95
N SER A 48 7.09 21.24 49.15
CA SER A 48 6.63 20.52 50.33
C SER A 48 7.79 20.11 51.26
N PRO A 49 7.56 20.05 52.58
CA PRO A 49 8.61 19.88 53.58
C PRO A 49 9.13 18.43 53.67
N ARG A 50 10.40 18.33 54.10
CA ARG A 50 11.14 17.07 54.28
C ARG A 50 10.71 16.36 55.58
N ALA A 51 10.18 15.14 55.45
CA ALA A 51 9.94 14.23 56.56
C ALA A 51 11.15 13.28 56.76
N ALA A 52 11.44 12.95 58.02
CA ALA A 52 12.51 12.06 58.46
C ALA A 52 12.18 10.56 58.16
N PRO A 53 13.18 9.67 58.03
CA PRO A 53 12.96 8.31 57.56
C PRO A 53 12.44 7.38 58.67
N PRO A 54 11.39 6.58 58.43
CA PRO A 54 11.10 5.41 59.25
C PRO A 54 11.93 4.20 58.79
N GLY A 55 12.20 3.31 59.75
CA GLY A 55 13.11 2.18 59.63
C GLY A 55 12.68 1.09 58.64
N SER A 56 13.64 0.20 58.38
CA SER A 56 13.59 -0.96 57.50
C SER A 56 12.38 -1.89 57.75
N GLU A 57 11.36 -1.79 56.91
CA GLU A 57 10.42 -2.88 56.63
C GLU A 57 10.74 -3.49 55.25
N ALA A 58 10.80 -4.82 55.21
CA ALA A 58 11.04 -5.60 53.99
C ALA A 58 9.92 -5.32 52.96
N PRO A 59 10.18 -5.40 51.64
CA PRO A 59 9.15 -5.13 50.64
C PRO A 59 7.99 -6.13 50.79
N ALA A 60 6.79 -5.61 51.05
CA ALA A 60 5.57 -6.37 50.85
C ALA A 60 5.47 -6.76 49.37
N GLU A 61 5.25 -8.05 49.11
CA GLU A 61 5.11 -8.60 47.77
C GLU A 61 3.95 -7.91 47.05
N ALA A 62 4.23 -7.33 45.88
CA ALA A 62 3.25 -6.60 45.10
C ALA A 62 2.08 -7.55 44.73
N PRO A 63 0.81 -7.09 44.81
CA PRO A 63 -0.31 -7.90 44.35
C PRO A 63 -0.09 -8.26 42.87
N GLN A 64 0.06 -9.56 42.61
CA GLN A 64 0.19 -10.10 41.26
C GLN A 64 -1.04 -9.66 40.43
N PRO A 65 -0.86 -9.14 39.21
CA PRO A 65 -1.98 -8.79 38.37
C PRO A 65 -2.83 -10.04 38.15
N SER A 66 -4.10 -9.98 38.56
CA SER A 66 -5.07 -11.02 38.29
C SER A 66 -5.08 -11.26 36.79
N SER A 67 -4.81 -12.50 36.36
CA SER A 67 -4.81 -12.86 34.95
C SER A 67 -6.21 -12.62 34.38
N SER A 68 -6.40 -11.46 33.74
CA SER A 68 -7.51 -11.25 32.82
C SER A 68 -7.35 -12.30 31.74
N GLN A 69 -8.24 -13.27 31.74
CA GLN A 69 -8.27 -14.32 30.74
C GLN A 69 -8.51 -13.63 29.40
N ALA A 70 -7.46 -13.54 28.57
CA ALA A 70 -7.56 -12.95 27.25
C ALA A 70 -8.63 -13.72 26.47
N ALA A 71 -9.61 -13.00 25.91
CA ALA A 71 -10.51 -13.56 24.91
C ALA A 71 -9.67 -14.23 23.81
N PRO A 72 -10.13 -15.32 23.18
CA PRO A 72 -9.39 -15.95 22.10
C PRO A 72 -9.14 -14.89 21.03
N ALA A 73 -7.86 -14.53 20.84
CA ALA A 73 -7.45 -13.58 19.83
C ALA A 73 -7.66 -14.28 18.49
N GLY A 74 -8.72 -13.92 17.77
CA GLY A 74 -8.84 -14.27 16.35
C GLY A 74 -7.68 -13.66 15.56
N ASP A 75 -7.43 -14.20 14.36
CA ASP A 75 -6.36 -13.70 13.50
C ASP A 75 -6.56 -12.20 13.21
N LEU A 76 -5.50 -11.40 13.42
CA LEU A 76 -5.52 -9.96 13.14
C LEU A 76 -5.57 -9.66 11.64
N PHE A 77 -5.01 -10.57 10.83
CA PHE A 77 -4.96 -10.48 9.38
C PHE A 77 -5.29 -11.84 8.78
N VAL A 78 -5.96 -11.82 7.64
CA VAL A 78 -6.31 -13.03 6.89
C VAL A 78 -5.78 -12.88 5.47
N GLU A 79 -4.97 -13.86 5.05
CA GLU A 79 -4.52 -13.99 3.66
C GLU A 79 -5.73 -14.25 2.76
N ARG A 80 -5.84 -13.50 1.66
CA ARG A 80 -6.97 -13.55 0.74
C ARG A 80 -6.57 -13.50 -0.73
N ALA A 81 -5.29 -13.27 -1.05
CA ALA A 81 -4.83 -12.97 -2.40
C ALA A 81 -5.24 -14.08 -3.36
N ALA A 82 -4.93 -15.34 -3.04
CA ALA A 82 -5.31 -16.48 -3.87
C ALA A 82 -6.85 -16.63 -4.00
N ALA A 83 -7.60 -16.34 -2.93
CA ALA A 83 -9.06 -16.43 -2.94
C ALA A 83 -9.73 -15.39 -3.86
N VAL A 84 -9.06 -14.26 -4.10
CA VAL A 84 -9.54 -13.18 -4.98
C VAL A 84 -8.84 -13.16 -6.33
N GLY A 85 -8.04 -14.17 -6.68
CA GLY A 85 -7.35 -14.23 -7.99
C GLY A 85 -6.04 -13.43 -8.08
N LEU A 86 -5.54 -12.87 -6.97
CA LEU A 86 -4.22 -12.24 -6.92
C LEU A 86 -3.13 -13.30 -6.75
N ASP A 87 -2.61 -13.81 -7.87
CA ASP A 87 -1.45 -14.71 -7.92
C ASP A 87 -0.19 -13.95 -8.35
N PHE A 88 0.57 -13.47 -7.37
CA PHE A 88 1.82 -12.76 -7.60
C PHE A 88 2.88 -13.17 -6.59
N VAL A 89 4.05 -13.54 -7.09
CA VAL A 89 5.25 -13.79 -6.29
C VAL A 89 6.36 -12.87 -6.78
N HIS A 90 6.88 -12.05 -5.86
CA HIS A 90 8.02 -11.20 -6.16
C HIS A 90 9.31 -12.01 -6.15
N VAL A 91 10.12 -11.83 -7.19
CA VAL A 91 11.46 -12.41 -7.33
C VAL A 91 12.46 -11.28 -7.12
N ASN A 92 13.08 -11.24 -5.94
CA ASN A 92 14.09 -10.23 -5.62
C ASN A 92 15.45 -10.43 -6.33
N GLY A 93 15.59 -11.46 -7.16
CA GLY A 93 16.79 -11.69 -7.97
C GLY A 93 18.07 -12.00 -7.18
N MET A 94 17.95 -12.49 -5.94
CA MET A 94 19.07 -12.66 -5.01
C MET A 94 20.22 -13.49 -5.59
N SER A 95 21.35 -12.82 -5.84
CA SER A 95 22.61 -13.40 -6.33
C SER A 95 23.56 -13.85 -5.21
N GLY A 96 23.33 -13.39 -3.98
CA GLY A 96 24.26 -13.53 -2.86
C GLY A 96 25.30 -12.40 -2.77
N LYS A 97 25.29 -11.43 -3.68
CA LYS A 97 26.18 -10.25 -3.66
C LYS A 97 25.65 -9.10 -2.80
N LEU A 98 24.43 -9.23 -2.25
CA LEU A 98 23.80 -8.27 -1.34
C LEU A 98 23.64 -6.88 -1.98
N TYR A 99 23.18 -6.85 -3.23
CA TYR A 99 22.84 -5.58 -3.85
C TYR A 99 21.69 -4.93 -3.08
N ILE A 100 21.73 -3.60 -2.92
CA ILE A 100 20.70 -2.89 -2.17
C ILE A 100 19.30 -3.13 -2.74
N ALA A 101 19.18 -3.31 -4.06
CA ALA A 101 17.91 -3.61 -4.71
C ALA A 101 17.35 -4.98 -4.29
N GLU A 102 18.18 -6.00 -4.08
CA GLU A 102 17.76 -7.38 -3.72
C GLU A 102 17.09 -7.47 -2.34
N VAL A 103 17.33 -6.48 -1.46
CA VAL A 103 16.74 -6.41 -0.12
C VAL A 103 15.58 -5.43 -0.01
N MET A 104 15.29 -4.69 -1.08
CA MET A 104 14.14 -3.80 -1.16
C MET A 104 12.93 -4.55 -1.73
N GLY A 105 11.75 -4.27 -1.18
CA GLY A 105 10.49 -4.78 -1.73
C GLY A 105 10.11 -4.07 -3.02
N PRO A 106 9.18 -4.66 -3.80
CA PRO A 106 8.67 -4.06 -5.02
C PRO A 106 7.81 -2.83 -4.73
N GLY A 107 7.66 -1.98 -5.75
CA GLY A 107 6.62 -0.95 -5.82
C GLY A 107 5.26 -1.51 -6.25
N ALA A 108 4.20 -0.87 -5.77
CA ALA A 108 2.80 -1.15 -6.13
C ALA A 108 2.06 0.17 -6.39
N ALA A 109 1.06 0.13 -7.27
CA ALA A 109 0.14 1.23 -7.52
C ALA A 109 -1.31 0.74 -7.57
N LEU A 110 -2.21 1.55 -7.02
CA LEU A 110 -3.66 1.40 -7.15
C LEU A 110 -4.21 2.54 -7.99
N PHE A 111 -4.94 2.22 -9.06
CA PHE A 111 -5.52 3.19 -9.98
C PHE A 111 -6.67 2.57 -10.76
N ASP A 112 -7.59 3.41 -11.26
CA ASP A 112 -8.70 2.97 -12.12
C ASP A 112 -8.17 2.87 -13.55
N TYR A 113 -7.71 1.68 -13.94
CA TYR A 113 -7.11 1.39 -15.23
C TYR A 113 -8.14 1.47 -16.35
N ASP A 114 -9.38 1.01 -16.12
CA ASP A 114 -10.36 0.86 -17.20
C ASP A 114 -11.58 1.80 -17.13
N ASP A 115 -11.55 2.75 -16.18
CA ASP A 115 -12.50 3.84 -15.92
C ASP A 115 -13.89 3.34 -15.51
N ASP A 116 -13.94 2.22 -14.79
CA ASP A 116 -15.18 1.63 -14.30
C ASP A 116 -15.53 2.06 -12.85
N GLY A 117 -14.58 2.71 -12.17
CA GLY A 117 -14.74 3.30 -10.85
C GLY A 117 -14.29 2.42 -9.69
N ASP A 118 -13.74 1.23 -9.94
CA ASP A 118 -12.97 0.49 -8.96
C ASP A 118 -11.44 0.73 -9.13
N LEU A 119 -10.64 0.25 -8.17
CA LEU A 119 -9.18 0.41 -8.24
C LEU A 119 -8.55 -0.93 -8.61
N ASP A 120 -7.77 -0.89 -9.67
CA ASP A 120 -6.92 -1.96 -10.17
C ASP A 120 -5.54 -1.93 -9.52
N LEU A 121 -4.78 -3.01 -9.66
CA LEU A 121 -3.49 -3.19 -8.99
C LEU A 121 -2.36 -3.42 -9.99
N TYR A 122 -1.36 -2.53 -10.00
CA TYR A 122 -0.09 -2.75 -10.66
C TYR A 122 1.00 -3.11 -9.67
N LEU A 123 1.80 -4.14 -9.99
CA LEU A 123 2.92 -4.61 -9.18
C LEU A 123 4.18 -4.64 -10.03
N THR A 124 5.22 -3.96 -9.55
CA THR A 124 6.55 -4.08 -10.13
C THR A 124 7.20 -5.41 -9.74
N GLN A 125 8.02 -5.95 -10.63
CA GLN A 125 8.71 -7.22 -10.45
C GLN A 125 10.22 -7.00 -10.39
N GLY A 126 10.92 -7.88 -9.67
CA GLY A 126 12.37 -7.87 -9.65
C GLY A 126 12.94 -8.74 -10.78
N HIS A 127 14.25 -8.66 -10.95
CA HIS A 127 14.97 -9.44 -11.93
C HIS A 127 16.31 -9.89 -11.37
N ALA A 128 16.97 -10.87 -11.97
CA ALA A 128 18.37 -11.12 -11.62
C ALA A 128 19.23 -9.96 -12.14
N LEU A 129 20.01 -9.32 -11.27
CA LEU A 129 20.94 -8.25 -11.66
C LEU A 129 22.21 -8.79 -12.33
N ASP A 130 22.54 -10.05 -12.04
CA ASP A 130 23.60 -10.79 -12.71
C ASP A 130 23.00 -11.83 -13.64
N ALA A 131 23.59 -11.97 -14.84
CA ALA A 131 23.17 -12.97 -15.82
C ALA A 131 23.20 -14.40 -15.24
N ASP A 132 24.19 -14.70 -14.38
CA ASP A 132 24.39 -16.01 -13.78
C ASP A 132 23.42 -16.31 -12.63
N ALA A 133 22.78 -15.28 -12.04
CA ALA A 133 21.84 -15.42 -10.93
C ALA A 133 20.38 -15.63 -11.39
N ARG A 134 20.16 -15.68 -12.70
CA ARG A 134 18.81 -15.85 -13.25
C ARG A 134 18.28 -17.26 -12.98
N ALA A 135 17.17 -17.32 -12.25
CA ALA A 135 16.45 -18.56 -12.03
C ALA A 135 15.92 -19.14 -13.36
N PRO A 136 15.92 -20.48 -13.53
CA PRO A 136 15.29 -21.13 -14.68
C PRO A 136 13.78 -20.89 -14.68
N GLY A 137 13.21 -20.66 -15.87
CA GLY A 137 11.78 -20.42 -16.03
C GLY A 137 11.47 -19.17 -16.88
N PRO A 138 10.19 -18.77 -16.93
CA PRO A 138 9.79 -17.55 -17.63
C PRO A 138 10.48 -16.33 -17.02
N THR A 139 10.81 -15.36 -17.88
CA THR A 139 11.33 -14.06 -17.44
C THR A 139 10.31 -13.41 -16.50
N PRO A 140 10.66 -13.06 -15.25
CA PRO A 140 9.78 -12.29 -14.40
C PRO A 140 9.46 -10.94 -15.05
N SER A 141 8.20 -10.54 -14.97
CA SER A 141 7.71 -9.26 -15.46
C SER A 141 6.77 -8.63 -14.46
N ASP A 142 6.60 -7.32 -14.57
CA ASP A 142 5.56 -6.57 -13.87
C ASP A 142 4.18 -7.17 -14.18
N ARG A 143 3.22 -6.91 -13.29
CA ARG A 143 1.84 -7.41 -13.40
C ARG A 143 0.82 -6.30 -13.24
N LEU A 144 -0.24 -6.37 -14.03
CA LEU A 144 -1.45 -5.57 -13.86
C LEU A 144 -2.64 -6.51 -13.65
N PHE A 145 -3.32 -6.32 -12.54
CA PHE A 145 -4.53 -7.03 -12.18
C PHE A 145 -5.71 -6.07 -12.26
N ARG A 146 -6.66 -6.37 -13.15
CA ARG A 146 -7.93 -5.66 -13.19
C ARG A 146 -8.81 -6.14 -12.06
N ASN A 147 -9.38 -5.23 -11.29
CA ASN A 147 -10.40 -5.53 -10.31
C ASN A 147 -11.75 -5.70 -11.04
N ASP A 148 -12.43 -6.81 -10.78
CA ASP A 148 -13.71 -7.17 -11.36
C ASP A 148 -14.79 -7.05 -10.27
N LEU A 149 -14.90 -5.88 -9.63
CA LEU A 149 -15.80 -5.69 -8.49
C LEU A 149 -17.27 -5.70 -8.93
N GLU A 150 -17.87 -6.89 -9.03
CA GLU A 150 -19.27 -7.06 -9.38
C GLU A 150 -20.12 -7.30 -8.12
N THR A 151 -21.01 -6.33 -7.81
CA THR A 151 -21.98 -6.42 -6.69
C THR A 151 -21.42 -6.80 -5.31
N GLY A 152 -20.12 -6.52 -5.06
CA GLY A 152 -19.49 -6.63 -3.74
C GLY A 152 -18.58 -7.84 -3.54
N GLU A 153 -18.35 -8.66 -4.57
CA GLU A 153 -17.33 -9.71 -4.53
C GLU A 153 -16.05 -9.20 -5.20
N LEU A 154 -14.93 -9.25 -4.47
CA LEU A 154 -13.63 -8.83 -4.96
C LEU A 154 -13.00 -9.97 -5.75
N HIS A 155 -12.71 -9.72 -7.03
CA HIS A 155 -11.97 -10.63 -7.88
C HIS A 155 -10.98 -9.84 -8.73
N PHE A 156 -9.80 -10.40 -8.94
CA PHE A 156 -8.76 -9.80 -9.76
C PHE A 156 -8.44 -10.72 -10.94
N THR A 157 -8.45 -10.14 -12.14
CA THR A 157 -8.02 -10.80 -13.37
C THR A 157 -6.66 -10.26 -13.80
N ASP A 158 -5.67 -11.13 -14.02
CA ASP A 158 -4.40 -10.72 -14.64
C ASP A 158 -4.66 -10.27 -16.09
N VAL A 159 -4.48 -8.99 -16.35
CA VAL A 159 -4.65 -8.36 -17.66
C VAL A 159 -3.32 -7.92 -18.27
N THR A 160 -2.18 -8.30 -17.67
CA THR A 160 -0.82 -7.85 -18.02
C THR A 160 -0.54 -7.93 -19.52
N GLU A 161 -0.79 -9.09 -20.14
CA GLU A 161 -0.54 -9.31 -21.57
C GLU A 161 -1.49 -8.47 -22.43
N SER A 162 -2.79 -8.45 -22.08
CA SER A 162 -3.80 -7.70 -22.85
C SER A 162 -3.67 -6.17 -22.72
N ALA A 163 -3.00 -5.69 -21.67
CA ALA A 163 -2.65 -4.29 -21.45
C ALA A 163 -1.30 -3.92 -22.09
N GLY A 164 -0.62 -4.85 -22.75
CA GLY A 164 0.66 -4.61 -23.42
C GLY A 164 1.83 -4.38 -22.46
N ILE A 165 1.73 -4.85 -21.21
CA ILE A 165 2.80 -4.69 -20.22
C ILE A 165 3.88 -5.75 -20.48
N HIS A 166 5.07 -5.28 -20.85
CA HIS A 166 6.25 -6.12 -21.13
C HIS A 166 7.47 -5.69 -20.30
N ALA A 167 7.25 -5.08 -19.13
CA ALA A 167 8.33 -4.63 -18.26
C ALA A 167 9.01 -5.81 -17.56
N THR A 168 10.25 -6.13 -17.95
CA THR A 168 11.03 -7.27 -17.41
C THR A 168 12.30 -6.85 -16.66
N GLY A 169 12.51 -5.54 -16.46
CA GLY A 169 13.66 -5.03 -15.71
C GLY A 169 13.51 -5.23 -14.20
N TYR A 170 14.51 -4.83 -13.43
CA TYR A 170 14.37 -4.81 -11.97
C TYR A 170 13.56 -3.58 -11.56
N GLY A 171 12.24 -3.72 -11.42
CA GLY A 171 11.34 -2.66 -11.01
C GLY A 171 11.52 -2.28 -9.53
N MET A 172 11.54 -0.98 -9.25
CA MET A 172 11.76 -0.43 -7.90
C MET A 172 10.54 0.35 -7.41
N GLY A 173 9.99 1.24 -8.24
CA GLY A 173 8.87 2.09 -7.87
C GLY A 173 8.00 2.41 -9.06
N VAL A 174 6.75 2.76 -8.78
CA VAL A 174 5.76 3.16 -9.76
C VAL A 174 5.01 4.40 -9.26
N ALA A 175 4.72 5.32 -10.17
CA ALA A 175 3.82 6.44 -9.96
C ALA A 175 2.77 6.48 -11.07
N VAL A 176 1.58 6.99 -10.76
CA VAL A 176 0.46 7.05 -11.71
C VAL A 176 0.09 8.51 -11.98
N ALA A 177 -0.04 8.87 -13.25
CA ALA A 177 -0.50 10.19 -13.68
C ALA A 177 -0.95 10.16 -15.15
N ASP A 178 -1.89 11.03 -15.53
CA ASP A 178 -2.14 11.35 -16.93
C ASP A 178 -1.04 12.34 -17.39
N ILE A 179 0.03 11.81 -17.98
CA ILE A 179 1.25 12.55 -18.32
C ILE A 179 1.08 13.27 -19.65
N ASP A 180 0.46 12.62 -20.64
CA ASP A 180 0.31 13.16 -21.99
C ASP A 180 -1.00 13.93 -22.22
N ARG A 181 -1.90 13.94 -21.23
CA ARG A 181 -3.18 14.66 -21.21
C ARG A 181 -4.20 14.12 -22.19
N ASP A 182 -4.18 12.83 -22.49
CA ASP A 182 -5.22 12.18 -23.28
C ASP A 182 -6.42 11.69 -22.45
N GLY A 183 -6.30 11.76 -21.12
CA GLY A 183 -7.35 11.40 -20.18
C GLY A 183 -7.32 9.94 -19.72
N ASP A 184 -6.32 9.16 -20.15
CA ASP A 184 -5.98 7.87 -19.59
C ASP A 184 -4.83 8.01 -18.56
N LEU A 185 -4.76 7.10 -17.58
CA LEU A 185 -3.70 7.13 -16.58
C LEU A 185 -2.46 6.35 -17.05
N ASP A 186 -1.31 7.01 -17.04
CA ASP A 186 -0.01 6.41 -17.32
C ASP A 186 0.68 5.88 -16.05
N LEU A 187 1.50 4.85 -16.24
CA LEU A 187 2.42 4.33 -15.24
C LEU A 187 3.84 4.81 -15.52
N TYR A 188 4.47 5.43 -14.52
CA TYR A 188 5.87 5.84 -14.54
C TYR A 188 6.69 4.91 -13.65
N VAL A 189 7.42 3.98 -14.26
CA VAL A 189 8.11 2.88 -13.56
C VAL A 189 9.62 3.10 -13.54
N THR A 190 10.22 3.09 -12.36
CA THR A 190 11.69 3.11 -12.20
C THR A 190 12.24 1.70 -12.20
N ASN A 191 13.27 1.45 -13.02
CA ASN A 191 13.93 0.14 -13.09
C ASN A 191 15.47 0.26 -13.18
N LEU A 192 16.17 -0.84 -12.94
CA LEU A 192 17.62 -1.00 -13.17
C LEU A 192 17.90 -1.62 -14.53
#